data_AF-A0A1F9GK34-F1
#
_entry.id   AF-A0A1F9GK34-F1
#
_cell.length_a   1.000
_cell.length_b   1.000
_cell.length_c   1.000
_cell.angle_alpha   90.00
_cell.angle_beta   90.00
_cell.angle_gamma   90.00
#
_symmetry.space_group_name_H-M   'P 1'
#
loop_
_entity.id
_entity.type
_entity.pdbx_description
1 polymer ?
#
loop_
_entity_poly.entity_id
_entity_poly.type
_entity_poly.pdbx_seq_one_letter_code
_entity_poly.pdbx_strand_id
1 'polypeptide(L)'
;MGQDFSKYLINFIIILLAFFLVETEPMMSIILLGVAAFLLFFLYSRHAIIIYALYFALEETILLHIPAQFIVIMKYLGDILILSIFLATFAKLAMRRYVLSSFQTGPMHIPLFLFLITALISAILNQIPPLIALVAVRQLLRYVVLFYAIIITSEAEWLQSDLKKLVKIILALVVIQVFIGYFQILLGSGSELNKFLSQGNFATLDGVPIVISWKELAFGKRLFGTMVNPNTYGLFLSLGFCLILGIYLTPKEKAPPNHLLLLLLGIVVIPLLKSHSRQSIYATLVGGIIIGWILKDRRTLFISSAIILAFSVYVSQTKEPTEWTASQQTLTQRIASPFQPGYHKFAQGSDRIYAINNYTPKILDSRYVFFGVGPGAIGTGFGFARQYVEGFKKLGIPSYEFNLAHTGISDIGFLSILTQYGVIGFFAFYSIFIVLFHTIFTKLLPEISDPLYKGITVGLLGYIAALLISNIGYSNFTIRQISYYFWALAAIICSIRRFYRHERTETP
;
A
#
# COMPACT_ATOMS: atom_id res chain seq x y z
N MET A 1 12.07 21.83 -31.19
CA MET A 1 12.40 20.41 -31.42
C MET A 1 13.85 20.03 -31.08
N GLY A 2 14.85 20.92 -31.21
CA GLY A 2 16.26 20.55 -30.96
C GLY A 2 16.69 20.29 -29.50
N GLN A 3 16.06 20.93 -28.50
CA GLN A 3 16.43 20.74 -27.08
C GLN A 3 15.86 19.48 -26.43
N ASP A 4 14.77 18.93 -26.96
CA ASP A 4 14.19 17.69 -26.42
C ASP A 4 14.88 16.46 -27.01
N PHE A 5 15.28 16.52 -28.28
CA PHE A 5 16.01 15.43 -28.93
C PHE A 5 17.38 15.16 -28.28
N SER A 6 18.12 16.21 -27.92
CA SER A 6 19.40 16.06 -27.20
C SER A 6 19.24 15.44 -25.82
N LYS A 7 18.12 15.72 -25.12
CA LYS A 7 17.80 15.11 -23.82
C LYS A 7 17.44 13.62 -23.96
N TYR A 8 16.63 13.26 -24.95
CA TYR A 8 16.33 11.85 -25.22
C TYR A 8 17.56 11.06 -25.67
N LEU A 9 18.46 11.69 -26.44
CA LEU A 9 19.72 11.09 -26.88
C LEU A 9 20.68 10.85 -25.71
N ILE A 10 20.83 11.81 -24.79
CA ILE A 10 21.65 11.64 -23.57
C ILE A 10 21.07 10.54 -22.68
N ASN A 11 19.76 10.52 -22.48
CA ASN A 11 19.09 9.47 -21.69
C ASN A 11 19.25 8.09 -22.34
N PHE A 12 19.14 8.01 -23.67
CA PHE A 12 19.35 6.79 -24.43
C PHE A 12 20.80 6.32 -24.31
N ILE A 13 21.79 7.21 -24.42
CA ILE A 13 23.21 6.89 -24.27
C ILE A 13 23.53 6.40 -22.85
N ILE A 14 22.95 7.01 -21.80
CA ILE A 14 23.14 6.57 -20.42
C ILE A 14 22.53 5.17 -20.19
N ILE A 15 21.34 4.92 -20.74
CA ILE A 15 20.68 3.60 -20.65
C ILE A 15 21.47 2.55 -21.45
N LEU A 16 21.98 2.91 -22.64
CA LEU A 16 22.78 2.04 -23.50
C LEU A 16 24.14 1.71 -22.85
N LEU A 17 24.83 2.70 -22.26
CA LEU A 17 26.07 2.51 -21.52
C LEU A 17 25.85 1.65 -20.28
N ALA A 18 24.75 1.86 -19.56
CA ALA A 18 24.37 1.01 -18.45
C ALA A 18 24.08 -0.44 -18.89
N PHE A 19 23.45 -0.64 -20.04
CA PHE A 19 23.15 -1.96 -20.60
C PHE A 19 24.43 -2.71 -21.02
N PHE A 20 25.39 -2.03 -21.65
CA PHE A 20 26.67 -2.61 -22.05
C PHE A 20 27.60 -2.91 -20.87
N LEU A 21 27.52 -2.14 -19.78
CA LEU A 21 28.31 -2.41 -18.57
C LEU A 21 27.82 -3.63 -17.80
N VAL A 22 26.53 -3.98 -17.90
CA VAL A 22 25.92 -5.13 -17.20
C VAL A 22 26.58 -6.46 -17.58
N GLU A 23 27.16 -6.58 -18.77
CA GLU A 23 27.87 -7.79 -19.21
C GLU A 23 29.28 -7.91 -18.65
N THR A 24 29.90 -6.80 -18.20
CA THR A 24 31.33 -6.78 -17.82
C THR A 24 31.56 -6.71 -16.32
N GLU A 25 30.80 -5.88 -15.58
CA GLU A 25 30.92 -5.76 -14.12
C GLU A 25 29.54 -5.44 -13.49
N PRO A 26 28.83 -6.46 -12.98
CA PRO A 26 27.44 -6.31 -12.52
C PRO A 26 27.27 -5.25 -11.42
N MET A 27 28.22 -5.19 -10.46
CA MET A 27 28.14 -4.27 -9.32
C MET A 27 28.34 -2.81 -9.73
N MET A 28 29.29 -2.53 -10.61
CA MET A 28 29.54 -1.18 -11.12
C MET A 28 28.37 -0.70 -11.99
N SER A 29 27.75 -1.61 -12.73
CA SER A 29 26.57 -1.33 -13.54
C SER A 29 25.37 -0.96 -12.68
N ILE A 30 25.19 -1.62 -11.54
CA ILE A 30 24.15 -1.32 -10.56
C ILE A 30 24.35 0.08 -9.96
N ILE A 31 25.59 0.42 -9.57
CA ILE A 31 25.91 1.74 -9.03
C ILE A 31 25.66 2.81 -10.08
N LEU A 32 26.10 2.59 -11.32
CA LEU A 32 25.92 3.55 -12.41
C LEU A 32 24.45 3.69 -12.83
N LEU A 33 23.66 2.60 -12.86
CA LEU A 33 22.21 2.66 -13.05
C LEU A 33 21.52 3.40 -11.90
N GLY A 34 21.94 3.16 -10.67
CA GLY A 34 21.44 3.85 -9.49
C GLY A 34 21.74 5.35 -9.53
N VAL A 35 22.94 5.75 -9.93
CA VAL A 35 23.37 7.15 -10.10
C VAL A 35 22.68 7.80 -11.31
N ALA A 36 22.60 7.11 -12.44
CA ALA A 36 21.89 7.57 -13.62
C ALA A 36 20.40 7.78 -13.32
N ALA A 37 19.76 6.82 -12.66
CA ALA A 37 18.40 6.97 -12.19
C ALA A 37 18.31 8.10 -11.15
N PHE A 38 19.21 8.21 -10.16
CA PHE A 38 19.24 9.35 -9.25
C PHE A 38 19.26 10.69 -10.00
N LEU A 39 20.15 10.85 -10.99
CA LEU A 39 20.31 12.08 -11.77
C LEU A 39 19.11 12.35 -12.68
N LEU A 40 18.61 11.35 -13.39
CA LEU A 40 17.40 11.46 -14.21
C LEU A 40 16.20 11.85 -13.35
N PHE A 41 16.08 11.29 -12.15
CA PHE A 41 14.99 11.58 -11.24
C PHE A 41 15.16 12.95 -10.55
N PHE A 42 16.39 13.38 -10.26
CA PHE A 42 16.71 14.72 -9.78
C PHE A 42 16.29 15.80 -10.79
N LEU A 43 16.53 15.52 -12.08
CA LEU A 43 16.24 16.41 -13.20
C LEU A 43 14.77 16.33 -13.66
N TYR A 44 14.13 15.15 -13.57
CA TYR A 44 12.78 14.87 -14.10
C TYR A 44 11.82 14.28 -13.06
N SER A 45 11.88 14.76 -11.81
CA SER A 45 11.03 14.34 -10.67
C SER A 45 9.51 14.27 -10.97
N ARG A 46 9.01 14.99 -11.96
CA ARG A 46 7.61 14.91 -12.43
C ARG A 46 7.30 13.58 -13.13
N HIS A 47 8.11 13.21 -14.12
CA HIS A 47 7.94 11.98 -14.90
C HIS A 47 8.24 10.74 -14.05
N ALA A 48 9.14 10.87 -13.08
CA ALA A 48 9.45 9.86 -12.09
C ALA A 48 8.20 9.29 -11.39
N ILE A 49 7.31 10.16 -10.89
CA ILE A 49 6.07 9.75 -10.21
C ILE A 49 5.15 8.97 -11.16
N ILE A 50 5.10 9.38 -12.42
CA ILE A 50 4.31 8.67 -13.44
C ILE A 50 4.92 7.30 -13.75
N ILE A 51 6.23 7.24 -13.97
CA ILE A 51 6.96 5.99 -14.26
C ILE A 51 6.83 5.01 -13.08
N TYR A 52 6.89 5.50 -11.83
CA TYR A 52 6.68 4.66 -10.65
C TYR A 52 5.29 4.07 -10.55
N ALA A 53 4.26 4.84 -10.94
CA ALA A 53 2.91 4.29 -10.98
C ALA A 53 2.87 3.07 -11.89
N LEU A 54 3.46 3.13 -13.09
CA LEU A 54 3.54 1.99 -13.99
C LEU A 54 4.37 0.84 -13.41
N TYR A 55 5.56 1.14 -12.87
CA TYR A 55 6.45 0.14 -12.28
C TYR A 55 5.78 -0.61 -11.13
N PHE A 56 5.21 0.07 -10.15
CA PHE A 56 4.58 -0.58 -8.99
C PHE A 56 3.32 -1.38 -9.36
N ALA A 57 2.64 -1.08 -10.46
CA ALA A 57 1.56 -1.93 -10.96
C ALA A 57 2.07 -3.29 -11.47
N LEU A 58 3.27 -3.31 -12.07
CA LEU A 58 3.84 -4.46 -12.77
C LEU A 58 4.98 -5.14 -12.00
N GLU A 59 5.39 -4.56 -10.87
CA GLU A 59 6.64 -4.88 -10.18
C GLU A 59 6.82 -6.38 -9.94
N GLU A 60 5.87 -7.06 -9.31
CA GLU A 60 6.05 -8.47 -8.96
C GLU A 60 6.13 -9.36 -10.21
N THR A 61 5.35 -9.07 -11.26
CA THR A 61 5.47 -9.77 -12.55
C THR A 61 6.82 -9.50 -13.21
N ILE A 62 7.32 -8.25 -13.21
CA ILE A 62 8.65 -7.94 -13.75
C ILE A 62 9.72 -8.75 -13.00
N LEU A 63 9.66 -8.76 -11.67
CA LEU A 63 10.62 -9.44 -10.83
C LEU A 63 10.65 -10.96 -11.03
N LEU A 64 9.54 -11.58 -11.45
CA LEU A 64 9.49 -13.00 -11.81
C LEU A 64 10.28 -13.33 -13.09
N HIS A 65 10.45 -12.37 -14.01
CA HIS A 65 11.01 -12.61 -15.34
C HIS A 65 12.41 -12.05 -15.58
N ILE A 66 12.99 -11.36 -14.59
CA ILE A 66 14.38 -10.88 -14.66
C ILE A 66 15.36 -11.90 -14.07
N PRO A 67 16.63 -11.94 -14.53
CA PRO A 67 17.62 -12.85 -13.98
C PRO A 67 17.79 -12.71 -12.47
N ALA A 68 18.00 -13.83 -11.77
CA ALA A 68 18.00 -13.90 -10.31
C ALA A 68 18.99 -12.92 -9.66
N GLN A 69 20.17 -12.69 -10.26
CA GLN A 69 21.15 -11.74 -9.75
C GLN A 69 20.66 -10.28 -9.66
N PHE A 70 19.65 -9.90 -10.47
CA PHE A 70 19.12 -8.53 -10.49
C PHE A 70 17.87 -8.35 -9.63
N ILE A 71 17.27 -9.42 -9.11
CA ILE A 71 16.01 -9.36 -8.37
C ILE A 71 16.11 -8.47 -7.13
N VAL A 72 17.17 -8.64 -6.33
CA VAL A 72 17.37 -7.85 -5.11
C VAL A 72 17.48 -6.37 -5.46
N ILE A 73 18.28 -6.04 -6.47
CA ILE A 73 18.49 -4.66 -6.91
C ILE A 73 17.18 -4.06 -7.40
N MET A 74 16.47 -4.73 -8.30
CA MET A 74 15.22 -4.22 -8.85
C MET A 74 14.17 -4.06 -7.76
N LYS A 75 14.07 -4.98 -6.80
CA LYS A 75 13.16 -4.88 -5.64
C LYS A 75 13.40 -3.61 -4.82
N TYR A 76 14.66 -3.28 -4.56
CA TYR A 76 15.02 -2.12 -3.73
C TYR A 76 15.27 -0.84 -4.53
N LEU A 77 15.28 -0.91 -5.87
CA LEU A 77 15.46 0.23 -6.76
C LEU A 77 14.42 1.32 -6.47
N GLY A 78 13.15 0.93 -6.29
CA GLY A 78 12.08 1.86 -5.91
C GLY A 78 12.32 2.55 -4.57
N ASP A 79 12.81 1.82 -3.56
CA ASP A 79 13.13 2.39 -2.24
C ASP A 79 14.31 3.37 -2.32
N ILE A 80 15.39 2.98 -3.02
CA ILE A 80 16.57 3.83 -3.25
C ILE A 80 16.16 5.11 -3.94
N LEU A 81 15.32 5.03 -4.95
CA LEU A 81 14.94 6.19 -5.74
C LEU A 81 13.95 7.11 -5.02
N ILE A 82 13.05 6.60 -4.18
CA ILE A 82 12.23 7.44 -3.30
C ILE A 82 13.12 8.21 -2.31
N LEU A 83 14.08 7.54 -1.70
CA LEU A 83 15.07 8.20 -0.81
C LEU A 83 15.90 9.23 -1.58
N SER A 84 16.28 8.91 -2.82
CA SER A 84 17.00 9.81 -3.72
C SER A 84 16.21 11.08 -4.01
N ILE A 85 14.92 10.95 -4.37
CA ILE A 85 14.02 12.09 -4.60
C ILE A 85 13.92 12.92 -3.32
N PHE A 86 13.79 12.28 -2.16
CA PHE A 86 13.71 13.00 -0.89
C PHE A 86 14.98 13.77 -0.56
N LEU A 87 16.16 13.14 -0.67
CA LEU A 87 17.45 13.78 -0.44
C LEU A 87 17.71 14.91 -1.43
N ALA A 88 17.39 14.70 -2.70
CA ALA A 88 17.44 15.72 -3.74
C ALA A 88 16.56 16.93 -3.40
N THR A 89 15.36 16.67 -2.91
CA THR A 89 14.38 17.68 -2.51
C THR A 89 14.87 18.45 -1.29
N PHE A 90 15.42 17.75 -0.30
CA PHE A 90 16.01 18.34 0.89
C PHE A 90 17.23 19.21 0.55
N ALA A 91 18.11 18.75 -0.35
CA ALA A 91 19.24 19.53 -0.84
C ALA A 91 18.77 20.81 -1.55
N LYS A 92 17.76 20.72 -2.42
CA LYS A 92 17.13 21.91 -3.05
C LYS A 92 16.57 22.89 -2.00
N LEU A 93 15.98 22.36 -0.94
CA LEU A 93 15.43 23.16 0.16
C LEU A 93 16.53 23.82 0.99
N ALA A 94 17.62 23.12 1.29
CA ALA A 94 18.78 23.67 1.98
C ALA A 94 19.49 24.77 1.17
N MET A 95 19.55 24.61 -0.15
CA MET A 95 20.10 25.63 -1.07
C MET A 95 19.20 26.87 -1.18
N ARG A 96 17.87 26.69 -1.13
CA ARG A 96 16.91 27.80 -1.10
C ARG A 96 16.68 28.23 0.35
N ARG A 97 17.51 29.15 0.86
CA ARG A 97 17.49 29.78 2.22
C ARG A 97 16.10 30.26 2.77
N TYR A 98 15.02 30.11 2.01
CA TYR A 98 13.68 30.68 2.28
C TYR A 98 12.55 29.68 2.56
N VAL A 99 12.80 28.36 2.58
CA VAL A 99 11.70 27.36 2.51
C VAL A 99 11.55 26.48 3.76
N LEU A 100 12.06 26.93 4.92
CA LEU A 100 11.74 26.29 6.21
C LEU A 100 10.27 26.53 6.63
N SER A 101 9.64 27.61 6.18
CA SER A 101 8.21 27.90 6.42
C SER A 101 7.28 26.91 5.72
N SER A 102 7.68 26.35 4.56
CA SER A 102 6.88 25.36 3.83
C SER A 102 6.90 23.96 4.45
N PHE A 103 7.90 23.66 5.30
CA PHE A 103 7.96 22.40 6.06
C PHE A 103 6.98 22.40 7.24
N GLN A 104 6.55 23.57 7.71
CA GLN A 104 5.67 23.75 8.88
C GLN A 104 4.21 23.31 8.66
N THR A 105 3.80 22.84 7.48
CA THR A 105 2.38 22.67 7.14
C THR A 105 1.91 21.25 6.81
N GLY A 106 2.76 20.22 6.89
CA GLY A 106 2.33 18.85 6.63
C GLY A 106 1.34 18.37 7.70
N PRO A 107 0.14 17.85 7.39
CA PRO A 107 -0.86 17.54 8.42
C PRO A 107 -0.41 16.49 9.45
N MET A 108 0.59 15.67 9.12
CA MET A 108 0.96 14.47 9.89
C MET A 108 2.30 14.59 10.62
N HIS A 109 2.93 15.77 10.70
CA HIS A 109 4.27 15.91 11.29
C HIS A 109 4.32 15.50 12.77
N ILE A 110 3.35 15.96 13.57
CA ILE A 110 3.24 15.61 14.99
C ILE A 110 3.11 14.10 15.19
N PRO A 111 2.08 13.41 14.63
CA PRO A 111 1.92 11.98 14.85
C PRO A 111 3.09 11.15 14.28
N LEU A 112 3.69 11.59 13.17
CA LEU A 112 4.88 10.95 12.63
C LEU A 112 6.08 11.08 13.58
N PHE A 113 6.33 12.26 14.14
CA PHE A 113 7.44 12.48 15.06
C PHE A 113 7.23 11.72 16.38
N LEU A 114 6.00 11.69 16.89
CA LEU A 114 5.64 10.87 18.04
C LEU A 114 5.90 9.37 17.77
N PHE A 115 5.54 8.87 16.59
CA PHE A 115 5.81 7.49 16.21
C PHE A 115 7.33 7.22 16.11
N LEU A 116 8.09 8.11 15.48
CA LEU A 116 9.56 7.99 15.37
C LEU A 116 10.26 8.02 16.72
N ILE A 117 9.87 8.92 17.63
CA ILE A 117 10.37 8.95 19.01
C ILE A 117 10.04 7.64 19.71
N THR A 118 8.79 7.17 19.59
CA THR A 118 8.37 5.94 20.25
C THR A 118 9.13 4.73 19.72
N ALA A 119 9.38 4.67 18.41
CA ALA A 119 10.21 3.64 17.79
C ALA A 119 11.67 3.70 18.27
N LEU A 120 12.23 4.90 18.44
CA LEU A 120 13.58 5.09 18.98
C LEU A 120 13.67 4.64 20.44
N ILE A 121 12.73 5.08 21.29
CA ILE A 121 12.64 4.66 22.69
C ILE A 121 12.49 3.14 22.77
N SER A 122 11.59 2.57 21.98
CA SER A 122 11.40 1.13 21.88
C SER A 122 12.70 0.41 21.53
N ALA A 123 13.44 0.87 20.52
CA ALA A 123 14.71 0.28 20.11
C ALA A 123 15.77 0.36 21.23
N ILE A 124 15.89 1.50 21.91
CA ILE A 124 16.86 1.72 22.99
C ILE A 124 16.53 0.83 24.21
N LEU A 125 15.29 0.89 24.70
CA LEU A 125 14.85 0.10 25.86
C LEU A 125 15.02 -1.41 25.63
N ASN A 126 14.88 -1.84 24.37
CA ASN A 126 14.98 -3.23 23.97
C ASN A 126 16.35 -3.65 23.44
N GLN A 127 17.33 -2.75 23.39
CA GLN A 127 18.68 -3.00 22.88
C GLN A 127 18.68 -3.60 21.46
N ILE A 128 17.80 -3.08 20.60
CA ILE A 128 17.72 -3.56 19.22
C ILE A 128 18.89 -3.02 18.40
N PRO A 129 19.58 -3.86 17.61
CA PRO A 129 20.62 -3.40 16.70
C PRO A 129 20.10 -2.28 15.78
N PRO A 130 20.82 -1.15 15.65
CA PRO A 130 20.34 0.02 14.91
C PRO A 130 19.88 -0.30 13.48
N LEU A 131 20.58 -1.20 12.78
CA LEU A 131 20.23 -1.61 11.42
C LEU A 131 18.88 -2.36 11.36
N ILE A 132 18.62 -3.26 12.32
CA ILE A 132 17.34 -4.00 12.40
C ILE A 132 16.20 -3.01 12.67
N ALA A 133 16.39 -2.09 13.61
CA ALA A 133 15.41 -1.08 13.94
C ALA A 133 15.11 -0.16 12.74
N LEU A 134 16.15 0.30 12.05
CA LEU A 134 16.04 1.17 10.87
C LEU A 134 15.27 0.49 9.73
N VAL A 135 15.58 -0.78 9.43
CA VAL A 135 14.89 -1.53 8.36
C VAL A 135 13.42 -1.73 8.69
N ALA A 136 13.08 -2.02 9.94
CA ALA A 136 11.70 -2.21 10.40
C ALA A 136 10.88 -0.91 10.30
N VAL A 137 11.42 0.21 10.80
CA VAL A 137 10.77 1.53 10.69
C VAL A 137 10.63 1.95 9.23
N ARG A 138 11.68 1.74 8.41
CA ARG A 138 11.66 1.99 6.97
C ARG A 138 10.51 1.25 6.28
N GLN A 139 10.26 -0.01 6.63
CA GLN A 139 9.22 -0.82 5.98
C GLN A 139 7.82 -0.18 6.09
N LEU A 140 7.54 0.52 7.20
CA LEU A 140 6.29 1.23 7.44
C LEU A 140 6.28 2.65 6.84
N LEU A 141 7.41 3.36 6.89
CA LEU A 141 7.46 4.80 6.60
C LEU A 141 8.05 5.17 5.23
N ARG A 142 8.63 4.24 4.47
CA ARG A 142 9.33 4.53 3.21
C ARG A 142 8.53 5.37 2.20
N TYR A 143 7.21 5.22 2.14
CA TYR A 143 6.36 6.02 1.23
C TYR A 143 5.78 7.28 1.89
N VAL A 144 5.86 7.42 3.21
CA VAL A 144 5.64 8.71 3.88
C VAL A 144 6.70 9.71 3.42
N VAL A 145 7.92 9.23 3.19
CA VAL A 145 9.01 10.02 2.60
C VAL A 145 8.62 10.57 1.22
N LEU A 146 8.01 9.75 0.36
CA LEU A 146 7.46 10.18 -0.94
C LEU A 146 6.40 11.27 -0.77
N PHE A 147 5.53 11.15 0.24
CA PHE A 147 4.51 12.16 0.52
C PHE A 147 5.12 13.54 0.80
N TYR A 148 6.13 13.60 1.66
CA TYR A 148 6.83 14.86 1.94
C TYR A 148 7.64 15.35 0.75
N ALA A 149 8.29 14.46 0.02
CA ALA A 149 9.03 14.83 -1.19
C ALA A 149 8.11 15.55 -2.20
N ILE A 150 6.92 14.98 -2.46
CA ILE A 150 5.90 15.60 -3.32
C ILE A 150 5.49 16.98 -2.78
N ILE A 151 5.07 17.09 -1.51
CA ILE A 151 4.64 18.36 -0.91
C ILE A 151 5.72 19.44 -0.97
N ILE A 152 6.98 19.08 -0.84
CA ILE A 152 8.08 20.05 -0.88
C ILE A 152 8.36 20.49 -2.31
N THR A 153 8.39 19.55 -3.26
CA THR A 153 8.65 19.85 -4.68
C THR A 153 7.47 20.48 -5.41
N SER A 154 6.28 20.42 -4.84
CA SER A 154 5.05 20.81 -5.51
C SER A 154 4.89 22.32 -5.65
N GLU A 155 4.97 22.82 -6.88
CA GLU A 155 4.55 24.17 -7.28
C GLU A 155 3.06 24.17 -7.68
N ALA A 156 2.39 25.33 -7.70
CA ALA A 156 0.92 25.40 -7.88
C ALA A 156 0.43 24.90 -9.25
N GLU A 157 1.11 25.28 -10.34
CA GLU A 157 0.78 24.83 -11.71
C GLU A 157 1.03 23.33 -11.93
N TRP A 158 2.02 22.78 -11.23
CA TRP A 158 2.39 21.37 -11.28
C TRP A 158 1.23 20.47 -10.84
N LEU A 159 0.46 20.93 -9.85
CA LEU A 159 -0.49 20.11 -9.13
C LEU A 159 -1.70 19.67 -9.95
N GLN A 160 -2.23 20.56 -10.78
CA GLN A 160 -3.49 20.31 -11.49
C GLN A 160 -3.31 19.31 -12.64
N SER A 161 -2.30 19.55 -13.48
CA SER A 161 -2.08 18.73 -14.67
C SER A 161 -1.62 17.32 -14.30
N ASP A 162 -0.78 17.19 -13.27
CA ASP A 162 -0.23 15.91 -12.86
C ASP A 162 -1.17 15.11 -11.93
N LEU A 163 -2.06 15.75 -11.14
CA LEU A 163 -3.13 15.03 -10.44
C LEU A 163 -4.06 14.34 -11.44
N LYS A 164 -4.52 15.07 -12.46
CA LYS A 164 -5.37 14.51 -13.52
C LYS A 164 -4.66 13.38 -14.26
N LYS A 165 -3.37 13.54 -14.59
CA LYS A 165 -2.58 12.47 -15.22
C LYS A 165 -2.42 11.27 -14.30
N LEU A 166 -2.02 11.45 -13.04
CA LEU A 166 -1.83 10.35 -12.10
C LEU A 166 -3.14 9.57 -11.89
N VAL A 167 -4.26 10.27 -11.67
CA VAL A 167 -5.57 9.60 -11.52
C VAL A 167 -5.97 8.88 -12.80
N LYS A 168 -5.77 9.47 -13.98
CA LYS A 168 -6.01 8.78 -15.26
C LYS A 168 -5.17 7.51 -15.38
N ILE A 169 -3.90 7.56 -14.98
CA ILE A 169 -3.00 6.41 -14.99
C ILE A 169 -3.45 5.35 -13.98
N ILE A 170 -3.79 5.73 -12.75
CA ILE A 170 -4.32 4.81 -11.74
C ILE A 170 -5.59 4.13 -12.27
N LEU A 171 -6.53 4.89 -12.84
CA LEU A 171 -7.76 4.34 -13.41
C LEU A 171 -7.49 3.45 -14.63
N ALA A 172 -6.57 3.83 -15.51
CA ALA A 172 -6.16 2.99 -16.64
C ALA A 172 -5.52 1.67 -16.15
N LEU A 173 -4.68 1.74 -15.12
CA LEU A 173 -4.10 0.56 -14.49
C LEU A 173 -5.16 -0.30 -13.81
N VAL A 174 -6.16 0.28 -13.14
CA VAL A 174 -7.31 -0.45 -12.59
C VAL A 174 -8.05 -1.19 -13.70
N VAL A 175 -8.32 -0.51 -14.83
CA VAL A 175 -8.97 -1.12 -16.00
C VAL A 175 -8.12 -2.27 -16.55
N ILE A 176 -6.81 -2.09 -16.71
CA ILE A 176 -5.89 -3.16 -17.13
C ILE A 176 -5.94 -4.34 -16.15
N GLN A 177 -5.86 -4.09 -14.84
CA GLN A 177 -5.93 -5.14 -13.82
C GLN A 177 -7.28 -5.88 -13.82
N VAL A 178 -8.38 -5.17 -14.08
CA VAL A 178 -9.72 -5.76 -14.25
C VAL A 178 -9.75 -6.66 -15.48
N PHE A 179 -9.28 -6.19 -16.63
CA PHE A 179 -9.22 -7.00 -17.86
C PHE A 179 -8.35 -8.24 -17.69
N ILE A 180 -7.16 -8.11 -17.10
CA ILE A 180 -6.31 -9.26 -16.77
C ILE A 180 -7.07 -10.24 -15.87
N GLY A 181 -7.76 -9.75 -14.84
CA GLY A 181 -8.59 -10.58 -13.96
C GLY A 181 -9.69 -11.33 -14.72
N TYR A 182 -10.38 -10.69 -15.67
CA TYR A 182 -11.34 -11.36 -16.54
C TYR A 182 -10.69 -12.39 -17.45
N PHE A 183 -9.52 -12.12 -18.04
CA PHE A 183 -8.78 -13.13 -18.80
C PHE A 183 -8.34 -14.31 -17.93
N GLN A 184 -7.94 -14.08 -16.68
CA GLN A 184 -7.64 -15.16 -15.73
C GLN A 184 -8.89 -16.02 -15.43
N ILE A 185 -10.09 -15.43 -15.40
CA ILE A 185 -11.36 -16.17 -15.27
C ILE A 185 -11.62 -16.99 -16.54
N LEU A 186 -11.57 -16.35 -17.73
CA LEU A 186 -11.95 -16.95 -19.00
C LEU A 186 -11.02 -18.08 -19.43
N LEU A 187 -9.72 -17.90 -19.25
CA LEU A 187 -8.70 -18.87 -19.66
C LEU A 187 -8.48 -19.97 -18.61
N GLY A 188 -8.99 -19.78 -17.38
CA GLY A 188 -8.83 -20.72 -16.28
C GLY A 188 -7.43 -20.73 -15.66
N SER A 189 -7.31 -21.35 -14.49
CA SER A 189 -6.12 -21.28 -13.64
C SER A 189 -4.85 -21.88 -14.25
N GLY A 190 -4.98 -22.91 -15.08
CA GLY A 190 -3.85 -23.60 -15.71
C GLY A 190 -3.34 -22.94 -17.00
N SER A 191 -3.91 -21.80 -17.40
CA SER A 191 -3.52 -21.11 -18.63
C SER A 191 -2.08 -20.58 -18.60
N GLU A 192 -1.49 -20.44 -19.80
CA GLU A 192 -0.17 -19.83 -19.96
C GLU A 192 -0.11 -18.40 -19.42
N LEU A 193 -1.23 -17.65 -19.46
CA LEU A 193 -1.33 -16.35 -18.81
C LEU A 193 -1.08 -16.46 -17.30
N ASN A 194 -1.74 -17.40 -16.61
CA ASN A 194 -1.57 -17.57 -15.17
C ASN A 194 -0.17 -18.08 -14.81
N LYS A 195 0.40 -18.97 -15.63
CA LYS A 195 1.79 -19.40 -15.46
C LYS A 195 2.74 -18.22 -15.61
N PHE A 196 2.61 -17.43 -16.67
CA PHE A 196 3.42 -16.22 -16.87
C PHE A 196 3.30 -15.23 -15.71
N LEU A 197 2.10 -15.01 -15.16
CA LEU A 197 1.91 -14.05 -14.08
C LEU A 197 2.35 -14.55 -12.70
N SER A 198 2.50 -15.86 -12.48
CA SER A 198 2.75 -16.43 -11.13
C SER A 198 4.01 -17.29 -11.00
N GLN A 199 4.53 -17.78 -12.12
CA GLN A 199 5.70 -18.64 -12.20
C GLN A 199 6.86 -17.87 -12.83
N GLY A 200 8.02 -18.02 -12.21
CA GLY A 200 9.25 -17.40 -12.66
C GLY A 200 10.36 -17.60 -11.63
N ASN A 201 11.34 -16.72 -11.71
CA ASN A 201 12.52 -16.72 -10.87
C ASN A 201 12.14 -16.49 -9.39
N PHE A 202 12.82 -17.24 -8.53
CA PHE A 202 12.71 -17.14 -7.08
C PHE A 202 14.03 -16.61 -6.55
N ALA A 203 13.96 -15.60 -5.67
CA ALA A 203 15.14 -15.05 -5.01
C ALA A 203 14.91 -14.95 -3.51
N THR A 204 15.96 -15.27 -2.75
CA THR A 204 16.03 -15.04 -1.32
C THR A 204 17.13 -14.04 -1.00
N LEU A 205 16.94 -13.26 0.06
CA LEU A 205 17.98 -12.47 0.71
C LEU A 205 18.09 -12.98 2.13
N ASP A 206 19.26 -13.50 2.51
CA ASP A 206 19.51 -14.10 3.82
C ASP A 206 18.43 -15.14 4.21
N GLY A 207 18.05 -16.01 3.28
CA GLY A 207 17.04 -17.05 3.52
C GLY A 207 15.58 -16.58 3.49
N VAL A 208 15.31 -15.27 3.36
CA VAL A 208 13.93 -14.75 3.20
C VAL A 208 13.55 -14.56 1.75
N PRO A 209 12.40 -15.11 1.32
CA PRO A 209 11.93 -14.93 -0.04
C PRO A 209 11.59 -13.46 -0.31
N ILE A 210 12.26 -12.88 -1.31
CA ILE A 210 12.02 -11.52 -1.78
C ILE A 210 10.96 -11.51 -2.90
N VAL A 211 11.01 -12.56 -3.72
CA VAL A 211 10.04 -12.85 -4.78
C VAL A 211 9.54 -14.26 -4.53
N ILE A 212 8.23 -14.39 -4.31
CA ILE A 212 7.61 -15.70 -4.12
C ILE A 212 6.98 -16.09 -5.45
N SER A 213 7.61 -17.06 -6.12
CA SER A 213 7.03 -17.79 -7.24
C SER A 213 5.97 -18.73 -6.66
N TRP A 214 4.70 -18.38 -6.82
CA TRP A 214 3.60 -19.13 -6.22
C TRP A 214 3.18 -20.26 -7.16
N LYS A 215 3.96 -21.34 -7.20
CA LYS A 215 3.59 -22.56 -7.93
C LYS A 215 2.21 -23.10 -7.52
N GLU A 216 1.77 -22.84 -6.28
CA GLU A 216 0.47 -23.26 -5.75
C GLU A 216 -0.70 -22.33 -6.12
N LEU A 217 -0.47 -21.04 -6.42
CA LEU A 217 -1.54 -20.15 -6.92
C LEU A 217 -1.90 -20.45 -8.38
N ALA A 218 -1.03 -21.14 -9.12
CA ALA A 218 -1.31 -21.67 -10.45
C ALA A 218 -2.44 -22.74 -10.46
N PHE A 219 -2.93 -23.16 -9.28
CA PHE A 219 -4.04 -24.12 -9.15
C PHE A 219 -5.29 -23.51 -8.50
N GLY A 220 -5.95 -22.56 -9.19
CA GLY A 220 -7.40 -22.74 -9.36
C GLY A 220 -8.35 -21.59 -9.12
N LYS A 221 -8.18 -20.78 -8.07
CA LYS A 221 -9.37 -20.09 -7.50
C LYS A 221 -9.26 -18.59 -7.27
N ARG A 222 -8.06 -17.99 -7.17
CA ARG A 222 -7.91 -16.57 -6.81
C ARG A 222 -7.36 -15.74 -7.96
N LEU A 223 -7.89 -14.55 -8.13
CA LEU A 223 -7.33 -13.55 -9.04
C LEU A 223 -6.26 -12.71 -8.36
N PHE A 224 -5.23 -12.38 -9.11
CA PHE A 224 -4.07 -11.63 -8.62
C PHE A 224 -3.50 -10.62 -9.62
N GLY A 225 -3.96 -10.63 -10.89
CA GLY A 225 -3.46 -9.72 -11.91
C GLY A 225 -1.94 -9.77 -12.05
N THR A 226 -1.31 -8.61 -12.28
CA THR A 226 0.16 -8.49 -12.30
C THR A 226 0.77 -8.30 -10.91
N MET A 227 -0.08 -8.28 -9.86
CA MET A 227 0.38 -8.06 -8.50
C MET A 227 0.82 -9.35 -7.81
N VAL A 228 0.56 -10.51 -8.43
CA VAL A 228 0.91 -11.89 -7.99
C VAL A 228 0.24 -12.32 -6.67
N ASN A 229 0.10 -11.41 -5.72
CA ASN A 229 -0.59 -11.58 -4.46
C ASN A 229 -2.07 -11.13 -4.57
N PRO A 230 -3.04 -12.02 -4.35
CA PRO A 230 -4.47 -11.67 -4.43
C PRO A 230 -4.94 -10.62 -3.42
N ASN A 231 -4.27 -10.51 -2.26
CA ASN A 231 -4.61 -9.49 -1.25
C ASN A 231 -4.20 -8.10 -1.75
N THR A 232 -3.00 -7.99 -2.34
CA THR A 232 -2.51 -6.76 -2.98
C THR A 232 -3.41 -6.36 -4.16
N TYR A 233 -3.74 -7.32 -5.03
CA TYR A 233 -4.67 -7.12 -6.14
C TYR A 233 -6.05 -6.61 -5.68
N GLY A 234 -6.66 -7.28 -4.71
CA GLY A 234 -7.96 -6.88 -4.18
C GLY A 234 -7.92 -5.48 -3.54
N LEU A 235 -6.85 -5.13 -2.83
CA LEU A 235 -6.70 -3.80 -2.22
C LEU A 235 -6.48 -2.70 -3.28
N PHE A 236 -5.77 -3.00 -4.37
CA PHE A 236 -5.63 -2.08 -5.49
C PHE A 236 -6.96 -1.84 -6.21
N LEU A 237 -7.76 -2.89 -6.42
CA LEU A 237 -9.12 -2.75 -6.95
C LEU A 237 -10.02 -1.96 -5.99
N SER A 238 -9.85 -2.11 -4.68
CA SER A 238 -10.56 -1.30 -3.67
C SER A 238 -10.24 0.20 -3.79
N LEU A 239 -8.96 0.55 -4.01
CA LEU A 239 -8.55 1.92 -4.32
C LEU A 239 -9.28 2.43 -5.56
N GLY A 240 -9.22 1.68 -6.66
CA GLY A 240 -9.90 2.01 -7.91
C GLY A 240 -11.40 2.23 -7.71
N PHE A 241 -12.07 1.30 -7.03
CA PHE A 241 -13.49 1.38 -6.73
C PHE A 241 -13.85 2.64 -5.93
N CYS A 242 -13.10 2.94 -4.86
CA CYS A 242 -13.36 4.14 -4.04
C CYS A 242 -13.18 5.43 -4.85
N LEU A 243 -12.16 5.50 -5.71
CA LEU A 243 -11.96 6.65 -6.60
C LEU A 243 -13.09 6.82 -7.61
N ILE A 244 -13.48 5.73 -8.30
CA ILE A 244 -14.57 5.77 -9.28
C ILE A 244 -15.88 6.15 -8.61
N LEU A 245 -16.17 5.57 -7.43
CA LEU A 245 -17.40 5.85 -6.68
C LEU A 245 -17.45 7.31 -6.20
N GLY A 246 -16.34 7.83 -5.66
CA GLY A 246 -16.24 9.23 -5.25
C GLY A 246 -16.45 10.19 -6.42
N ILE A 247 -15.86 9.92 -7.58
CA ILE A 247 -16.05 10.73 -8.80
C ILE A 247 -17.49 10.62 -9.34
N TYR A 248 -18.09 9.43 -9.31
CA TYR A 248 -19.43 9.18 -9.81
C TYR A 248 -20.51 9.88 -8.97
N LEU A 249 -20.41 9.80 -7.64
CA LEU A 249 -21.41 10.36 -6.73
C LEU A 249 -21.24 11.87 -6.50
N THR A 250 -20.09 12.45 -6.85
CA THR A 250 -19.89 13.89 -6.67
C THR A 250 -20.77 14.66 -7.66
N PRO A 251 -21.67 15.53 -7.17
CA PRO A 251 -22.59 16.26 -8.04
C PRO A 251 -21.84 17.14 -9.05
N LYS A 252 -22.34 17.13 -10.28
CA LYS A 252 -21.94 18.05 -11.35
C LYS A 252 -23.15 18.87 -11.74
N GLU A 253 -23.02 20.20 -11.78
CA GLU A 253 -24.11 21.04 -12.26
C GLU A 253 -24.44 20.68 -13.71
N LYS A 254 -25.71 20.32 -13.96
CA LYS A 254 -26.30 20.08 -15.29
C LYS A 254 -25.70 18.93 -16.12
N ALA A 255 -24.93 18.01 -15.52
CA ALA A 255 -24.41 16.84 -16.25
C ALA A 255 -25.24 15.57 -15.95
N PRO A 256 -25.60 14.78 -16.97
CA PRO A 256 -26.24 13.48 -16.74
C PRO A 256 -25.30 12.50 -16.01
N PRO A 257 -25.84 11.43 -15.39
CA PRO A 257 -25.03 10.38 -14.78
C PRO A 257 -24.01 9.82 -15.78
N ASN A 258 -22.75 9.72 -15.37
CA ASN A 258 -21.70 9.20 -16.24
C ASN A 258 -21.79 7.67 -16.32
N HIS A 259 -22.48 7.16 -17.34
CA HIS A 259 -22.66 5.72 -17.57
C HIS A 259 -21.34 4.95 -17.69
N LEU A 260 -20.26 5.59 -18.16
CA LEU A 260 -18.94 4.95 -18.20
C LEU A 260 -18.42 4.67 -16.78
N LEU A 261 -18.58 5.59 -15.83
CA LEU A 261 -18.16 5.36 -14.44
C LEU A 261 -19.01 4.27 -13.78
N LEU A 262 -20.31 4.23 -14.08
CA LEU A 262 -21.19 3.17 -13.59
C LEU A 262 -20.80 1.79 -14.14
N LEU A 263 -20.47 1.72 -15.44
CA LEU A 263 -19.92 0.51 -16.06
C LEU A 263 -18.60 0.10 -15.39
N LEU A 264 -17.69 1.06 -15.17
CA LEU A 264 -16.42 0.82 -14.48
C LEU A 264 -16.62 0.28 -13.06
N LEU A 265 -17.58 0.80 -12.29
CA LEU A 265 -17.96 0.25 -10.99
C LEU A 265 -18.43 -1.20 -11.13
N GLY A 266 -19.31 -1.47 -12.09
CA GLY A 266 -19.85 -2.83 -12.32
C GLY A 266 -18.76 -3.85 -12.66
N ILE A 267 -17.84 -3.51 -13.58
CA ILE A 267 -16.79 -4.46 -14.01
C ILE A 267 -15.71 -4.69 -12.95
N VAL A 268 -15.49 -3.74 -12.02
CA VAL A 268 -14.50 -3.91 -10.94
C VAL A 268 -14.97 -4.93 -9.89
N VAL A 269 -16.29 -5.05 -9.67
CA VAL A 269 -16.86 -5.90 -8.61
C VAL A 269 -16.49 -7.38 -8.80
N ILE A 270 -16.58 -7.91 -10.03
CA ILE A 270 -16.36 -9.35 -10.26
C ILE A 270 -14.91 -9.75 -9.94
N PRO A 271 -13.86 -9.09 -10.49
CA PRO A 271 -12.50 -9.44 -10.15
C PRO A 271 -12.15 -9.18 -8.68
N LEU A 272 -12.74 -8.14 -8.07
CA LEU A 272 -12.56 -7.86 -6.64
C LEU A 272 -13.08 -9.03 -5.78
N LEU A 273 -14.28 -9.54 -6.05
CA LEU A 273 -14.84 -10.71 -5.34
C LEU A 273 -14.01 -11.98 -5.60
N LYS A 274 -13.60 -12.19 -6.86
CA LYS A 274 -12.79 -13.35 -7.28
C LYS A 274 -11.31 -13.27 -6.88
N SER A 275 -10.83 -12.14 -6.34
CA SER A 275 -9.54 -12.09 -5.62
C SER A 275 -9.55 -12.97 -4.35
N HIS A 276 -10.75 -13.27 -3.83
CA HIS A 276 -10.96 -13.92 -2.54
C HIS A 276 -10.23 -13.22 -1.37
N SER A 277 -9.89 -11.93 -1.53
CA SER A 277 -9.36 -11.10 -0.45
C SER A 277 -10.52 -10.58 0.39
N ARG A 278 -10.92 -11.35 1.42
CA ARG A 278 -12.02 -11.00 2.33
C ARG A 278 -11.89 -9.57 2.85
N GLN A 279 -10.69 -9.22 3.30
CA GLN A 279 -10.38 -7.88 3.80
C GLN A 279 -10.62 -6.77 2.78
N SER A 280 -10.32 -6.99 1.50
CA SER A 280 -10.49 -5.98 0.46
C SER A 280 -11.98 -5.74 0.15
N ILE A 281 -12.81 -6.78 0.28
CA ILE A 281 -14.27 -6.67 0.12
C ILE A 281 -14.84 -5.80 1.25
N TYR A 282 -14.54 -6.13 2.52
CA TYR A 282 -14.99 -5.34 3.66
C TYR A 282 -14.47 -3.90 3.63
N ALA A 283 -13.18 -3.73 3.32
CA ALA A 283 -12.57 -2.43 3.16
C ALA A 283 -13.30 -1.57 2.12
N THR A 284 -13.65 -2.16 0.97
CA THR A 284 -14.39 -1.47 -0.09
C THR A 284 -15.78 -1.03 0.38
N LEU A 285 -16.49 -1.88 1.12
CA LEU A 285 -17.81 -1.55 1.67
C LEU A 285 -17.73 -0.44 2.72
N VAL A 286 -16.74 -0.49 3.61
CA VAL A 286 -16.49 0.60 4.58
C VAL A 286 -16.13 1.90 3.86
N GLY A 287 -15.31 1.83 2.80
CA GLY A 287 -15.03 2.98 1.95
C GLY A 287 -16.31 3.57 1.33
N GLY A 288 -17.21 2.72 0.85
CA GLY A 288 -18.53 3.11 0.36
C GLY A 288 -19.40 3.80 1.42
N ILE A 289 -19.41 3.29 2.66
CA ILE A 289 -20.11 3.92 3.79
C ILE A 289 -19.56 5.33 4.05
N ILE A 290 -18.24 5.48 4.12
CA ILE A 290 -17.62 6.78 4.37
C ILE A 290 -17.90 7.76 3.23
N ILE A 291 -17.82 7.32 1.96
CA ILE A 291 -18.16 8.15 0.80
C ILE A 291 -19.62 8.60 0.85
N GLY A 292 -20.54 7.66 1.09
CA GLY A 292 -21.97 7.96 1.21
C GLY A 292 -22.27 8.90 2.38
N TRP A 293 -21.56 8.77 3.50
CA TRP A 293 -21.68 9.67 4.66
C TRP A 293 -21.21 11.09 4.31
N ILE A 294 -20.03 11.23 3.72
CA ILE A 294 -19.45 12.53 3.32
C ILE A 294 -20.36 13.25 2.31
N LEU A 295 -20.85 12.52 1.30
CA LEU A 295 -21.69 13.08 0.25
C LEU A 295 -23.18 13.16 0.63
N LYS A 296 -23.55 12.68 1.82
CA LYS A 296 -24.95 12.53 2.27
C LYS A 296 -25.81 11.69 1.32
N ASP A 297 -25.20 10.78 0.56
CA ASP A 297 -25.91 9.86 -0.33
C ASP A 297 -26.45 8.65 0.46
N ARG A 298 -27.71 8.75 0.86
CA ARG A 298 -28.41 7.71 1.64
C ARG A 298 -28.47 6.38 0.92
N ARG A 299 -28.47 6.36 -0.42
CA ARG A 299 -28.52 5.13 -1.22
C ARG A 299 -27.24 4.33 -1.06
N THR A 300 -26.08 4.92 -1.29
CA THR A 300 -24.78 4.25 -1.11
C THR A 300 -24.58 3.83 0.33
N LEU A 301 -24.92 4.70 1.30
CA LEU A 301 -24.91 4.35 2.72
C LEU A 301 -25.74 3.09 3.02
N PHE A 302 -26.98 3.08 2.55
CA PHE A 302 -27.90 1.96 2.75
C PHE A 302 -27.38 0.70 2.05
N ILE A 303 -26.99 0.77 0.78
CA ILE A 303 -26.50 -0.39 0.01
C ILE A 303 -25.26 -0.98 0.66
N SER A 304 -24.25 -0.17 0.98
CA SER A 304 -23.01 -0.67 1.60
C SER A 304 -23.29 -1.27 2.99
N SER A 305 -24.13 -0.63 3.80
CA SER A 305 -24.50 -1.15 5.14
C SER A 305 -25.35 -2.42 5.05
N ALA A 306 -26.31 -2.45 4.12
CA ALA A 306 -27.17 -3.59 3.88
C ALA A 306 -26.38 -4.80 3.36
N ILE A 307 -25.37 -4.59 2.50
CA ILE A 307 -24.48 -5.69 2.07
C ILE A 307 -23.70 -6.23 3.26
N ILE A 308 -23.13 -5.38 4.13
CA ILE A 308 -22.42 -5.84 5.34
C ILE A 308 -23.38 -6.62 6.26
N LEU A 309 -24.59 -6.12 6.48
CA LEU A 309 -25.59 -6.75 7.34
C LEU A 309 -26.10 -8.07 6.75
N ALA A 310 -26.52 -8.06 5.49
CA ALA A 310 -26.97 -9.26 4.77
C ALA A 310 -25.87 -10.31 4.76
N PHE A 311 -24.61 -9.89 4.56
CA PHE A 311 -23.47 -10.78 4.65
C PHE A 311 -23.32 -11.36 6.06
N SER A 312 -23.37 -10.53 7.11
CA SER A 312 -23.28 -10.97 8.51
C SER A 312 -24.38 -11.98 8.88
N VAL A 313 -25.62 -11.72 8.45
CA VAL A 313 -26.76 -12.64 8.64
C VAL A 313 -26.53 -13.93 7.87
N TYR A 314 -26.12 -13.84 6.62
CA TYR A 314 -25.88 -15.01 5.78
C TYR A 314 -24.75 -15.90 6.32
N VAL A 315 -23.68 -15.29 6.84
CA VAL A 315 -22.61 -16.01 7.56
C VAL A 315 -23.14 -16.78 8.75
N SER A 316 -24.03 -16.18 9.55
CA SER A 316 -24.63 -16.86 10.72
C SER A 316 -25.45 -18.10 10.35
N GLN A 317 -25.92 -18.20 9.11
CA GLN A 317 -26.74 -19.30 8.60
C GLN A 317 -25.94 -20.32 7.78
N THR A 318 -24.69 -19.99 7.40
CA THR A 318 -23.87 -20.85 6.55
C THR A 318 -23.36 -22.03 7.38
N LYS A 319 -23.60 -23.26 6.90
CA LYS A 319 -23.05 -24.48 7.53
C LYS A 319 -21.53 -24.46 7.52
N GLU A 320 -20.93 -24.99 8.59
CA GLU A 320 -19.48 -25.14 8.66
C GLU A 320 -18.99 -26.06 7.53
N PRO A 321 -17.88 -25.74 6.87
CA PRO A 321 -17.30 -26.62 5.88
C PRO A 321 -16.73 -27.87 6.56
N THR A 322 -16.78 -29.01 5.86
CA THR A 322 -16.16 -30.26 6.30
C THR A 322 -14.63 -30.15 6.34
N GLU A 323 -14.04 -29.30 5.49
CA GLU A 323 -12.61 -28.98 5.49
C GLU A 323 -12.36 -27.47 5.58
N TRP A 324 -11.37 -27.09 6.37
CA TRP A 324 -11.01 -25.69 6.60
C TRP A 324 -9.92 -25.16 5.63
N THR A 325 -9.54 -25.96 4.64
CA THR A 325 -8.54 -25.60 3.63
C THR A 325 -9.12 -24.67 2.55
N ALA A 326 -8.38 -23.60 2.22
CA ALA A 326 -8.84 -22.57 1.29
C ALA A 326 -9.09 -23.07 -0.14
N SER A 327 -8.50 -24.21 -0.52
CA SER A 327 -8.67 -24.87 -1.82
C SER A 327 -9.99 -25.62 -1.94
N GLN A 328 -10.62 -26.05 -0.83
CA GLN A 328 -11.87 -26.82 -0.85
C GLN A 328 -13.11 -25.99 -0.51
N GLN A 329 -12.93 -24.80 0.06
CA GLN A 329 -14.05 -23.91 0.39
C GLN A 329 -14.65 -23.23 -0.85
N THR A 330 -15.98 -23.13 -0.88
CA THR A 330 -16.70 -22.22 -1.79
C THR A 330 -16.40 -20.76 -1.44
N LEU A 331 -16.64 -19.80 -2.36
CA LEU A 331 -16.50 -18.36 -2.07
C LEU A 331 -17.26 -17.98 -0.80
N THR A 332 -18.48 -18.49 -0.72
CA THR A 332 -19.43 -18.39 0.38
C THR A 332 -18.85 -18.87 1.71
N GLN A 333 -18.48 -20.14 1.79
CA GLN A 333 -17.88 -20.73 3.00
C GLN A 333 -16.60 -19.97 3.35
N ARG A 334 -15.78 -19.62 2.36
CA ARG A 334 -14.55 -18.90 2.59
C ARG A 334 -14.82 -17.59 3.30
N ILE A 335 -15.77 -16.75 2.87
CA ILE A 335 -15.99 -15.47 3.56
C ILE A 335 -16.67 -15.68 4.93
N ALA A 336 -17.50 -16.73 5.09
CA ALA A 336 -18.19 -17.06 6.34
C ALA A 336 -17.29 -17.69 7.43
N SER A 337 -16.32 -18.52 7.02
CA SER A 337 -15.51 -19.34 7.93
C SER A 337 -14.90 -18.57 9.11
N PRO A 338 -14.31 -17.36 8.95
CA PRO A 338 -13.71 -16.63 10.08
C PRO A 338 -14.62 -16.34 11.27
N PHE A 339 -15.95 -16.40 11.07
CA PHE A 339 -16.95 -16.11 12.09
C PHE A 339 -17.63 -17.39 12.62
N GLN A 340 -17.23 -18.57 12.15
CA GLN A 340 -17.78 -19.84 12.57
C GLN A 340 -16.99 -20.40 13.76
N PRO A 341 -17.66 -20.94 14.81
CA PRO A 341 -16.99 -21.53 15.97
C PRO A 341 -15.96 -22.61 15.63
N GLY A 342 -16.25 -23.47 14.66
CA GLY A 342 -15.34 -24.51 14.19
C GLY A 342 -14.06 -23.96 13.56
N TYR A 343 -14.14 -22.80 12.88
CA TYR A 343 -12.94 -22.13 12.37
C TYR A 343 -12.06 -21.63 13.50
N HIS A 344 -12.64 -21.10 14.58
CA HIS A 344 -11.85 -20.66 15.73
C HIS A 344 -11.09 -21.83 16.36
N LYS A 345 -11.71 -23.02 16.47
CA LYS A 345 -11.04 -24.24 16.94
C LYS A 345 -9.94 -24.72 15.99
N PHE A 346 -10.18 -24.67 14.68
CA PHE A 346 -9.16 -24.98 13.67
C PHE A 346 -8.00 -23.97 13.69
N ALA A 347 -8.33 -22.68 13.75
CA ALA A 347 -7.40 -21.57 13.70
C ALA A 347 -6.52 -21.46 14.95
N GLN A 348 -6.96 -22.03 16.08
CA GLN A 348 -6.18 -22.15 17.32
C GLN A 348 -4.87 -22.94 17.18
N GLY A 349 -4.61 -23.62 16.05
CA GLY A 349 -3.35 -24.32 15.80
C GLY A 349 -2.46 -23.73 14.72
N SER A 350 -2.90 -22.72 13.94
CA SER A 350 -2.21 -22.42 12.67
C SER A 350 -2.38 -21.02 12.05
N ASP A 351 -3.20 -20.11 12.62
CA ASP A 351 -3.64 -18.92 11.85
C ASP A 351 -3.62 -17.59 12.63
N ARG A 352 -3.90 -16.49 11.91
CA ARG A 352 -3.97 -15.10 12.39
C ARG A 352 -4.82 -14.92 13.65
N ILE A 353 -5.91 -15.68 13.78
CA ILE A 353 -6.77 -15.64 14.98
C ILE A 353 -6.04 -16.15 16.21
N TYR A 354 -5.23 -17.22 16.08
CA TYR A 354 -4.38 -17.68 17.17
C TYR A 354 -3.39 -16.60 17.58
N ALA A 355 -2.77 -15.92 16.61
CA ALA A 355 -1.84 -14.84 16.90
C ALA A 355 -2.51 -13.67 17.65
N ILE A 356 -3.71 -13.26 17.23
CA ILE A 356 -4.50 -12.23 17.93
C ILE A 356 -4.80 -12.69 19.36
N ASN A 357 -5.34 -13.88 19.54
CA ASN A 357 -5.81 -14.34 20.84
C ASN A 357 -4.68 -14.65 21.83
N ASN A 358 -3.51 -15.07 21.34
CA ASN A 358 -2.41 -15.50 22.22
C ASN A 358 -1.31 -14.45 22.38
N TYR A 359 -1.04 -13.63 21.37
CA TYR A 359 0.04 -12.64 21.45
C TYR A 359 -0.42 -11.25 21.85
N THR A 360 -1.69 -10.89 21.60
CA THR A 360 -2.23 -9.60 22.08
C THR A 360 -2.25 -9.54 23.61
N PRO A 361 -2.76 -10.54 24.35
CA PRO A 361 -2.69 -10.51 25.81
C PRO A 361 -1.24 -10.52 26.31
N LYS A 362 -0.36 -11.34 25.71
CA LYS A 362 1.07 -11.38 26.08
C LYS A 362 1.76 -10.02 25.98
N ILE A 363 1.43 -9.17 25.00
CA ILE A 363 2.00 -7.83 24.95
C ILE A 363 1.35 -6.90 25.97
N LEU A 364 0.02 -6.94 26.11
CA LEU A 364 -0.74 -6.05 26.99
C LEU A 364 -0.48 -6.30 28.49
N ASP A 365 -0.23 -7.56 28.86
CA ASP A 365 0.04 -7.97 30.26
C ASP A 365 1.54 -7.98 30.59
N SER A 366 2.40 -7.59 29.65
CA SER A 366 3.84 -7.55 29.84
C SER A 366 4.36 -6.16 30.18
N ARG A 367 5.60 -6.11 30.67
CA ARG A 367 6.37 -4.85 30.80
C ARG A 367 6.58 -4.10 29.48
N TYR A 368 6.30 -4.73 28.33
CA TYR A 368 6.46 -4.15 27.00
C TYR A 368 5.19 -3.45 26.50
N VAL A 369 4.12 -3.36 27.30
CA VAL A 369 2.82 -2.78 26.89
C VAL A 369 2.95 -1.39 26.25
N PHE A 370 3.80 -0.51 26.78
CA PHE A 370 3.89 0.88 26.31
C PHE A 370 4.74 1.06 25.05
N PHE A 371 5.88 0.38 24.98
CA PHE A 371 6.91 0.59 23.94
C PHE A 371 7.20 -0.64 23.08
N GLY A 372 6.54 -1.77 23.29
CA GLY A 372 6.76 -2.97 22.51
C GLY A 372 8.10 -3.65 22.82
N VAL A 373 8.40 -4.70 22.07
CA VAL A 373 9.63 -5.48 22.23
C VAL A 373 10.79 -5.00 21.35
N GLY A 374 10.57 -3.94 20.57
CA GLY A 374 11.57 -3.34 19.71
C GLY A 374 11.21 -3.45 18.22
N PRO A 375 11.51 -2.42 17.41
CA PRO A 375 11.29 -2.47 15.96
C PRO A 375 12.11 -3.58 15.31
N GLY A 376 11.47 -4.45 14.54
CA GLY A 376 12.14 -5.56 13.86
C GLY A 376 12.40 -6.78 14.73
N ALA A 377 12.17 -6.71 16.05
CA ALA A 377 12.37 -7.82 16.97
C ALA A 377 11.36 -8.97 16.79
N ILE A 378 10.18 -8.65 16.24
CA ILE A 378 9.09 -9.58 15.94
C ILE A 378 8.26 -9.01 14.78
N GLY A 379 7.55 -9.86 14.03
CA GLY A 379 6.58 -9.41 13.03
C GLY A 379 7.14 -8.72 11.78
N THR A 380 8.45 -8.77 11.53
CA THR A 380 9.08 -8.25 10.30
C THR A 380 9.84 -9.33 9.54
N GLY A 381 9.75 -9.31 8.21
CA GLY A 381 10.46 -10.29 7.37
C GLY A 381 11.98 -10.23 7.52
N PHE A 382 12.56 -9.04 7.77
CA PHE A 382 14.01 -8.91 7.95
C PHE A 382 14.51 -9.53 9.26
N GLY A 383 13.82 -9.27 10.38
CA GLY A 383 14.16 -9.92 11.66
C GLY A 383 14.05 -11.44 11.57
N PHE A 384 13.04 -11.94 10.86
CA PHE A 384 12.89 -13.37 10.61
C PHE A 384 14.00 -13.96 9.72
N ALA A 385 14.42 -13.27 8.66
CA ALA A 385 15.54 -13.68 7.81
C ALA A 385 16.82 -13.94 8.62
N ARG A 386 17.08 -13.07 9.59
CA ARG A 386 18.26 -13.15 10.45
C ARG A 386 18.06 -14.09 11.65
N GLN A 387 16.97 -14.85 11.70
CA GLN A 387 16.58 -15.67 12.85
C GLN A 387 16.64 -14.87 14.16
N TYR A 388 16.25 -13.61 14.11
CA TYR A 388 16.30 -12.71 15.24
C TYR A 388 15.11 -13.01 16.16
N VAL A 389 15.36 -13.87 17.15
CA VAL A 389 14.35 -14.45 18.05
C VAL A 389 14.10 -13.64 19.33
N GLU A 390 14.80 -12.52 19.53
CA GLU A 390 14.79 -11.79 20.81
C GLU A 390 13.40 -11.28 21.20
N GLY A 391 12.60 -10.81 20.25
CA GLY A 391 11.22 -10.37 20.53
C GLY A 391 10.33 -11.51 21.04
N PHE A 392 10.52 -12.73 20.51
CA PHE A 392 9.78 -13.92 20.93
C PHE A 392 10.20 -14.36 22.33
N LYS A 393 11.50 -14.40 22.62
CA LYS A 393 12.03 -14.72 23.96
C LYS A 393 11.48 -13.75 25.01
N LYS A 394 11.46 -12.46 24.70
CA LYS A 394 10.95 -11.41 25.59
C LYS A 394 9.48 -11.59 25.96
N LEU A 395 8.66 -12.07 25.01
CA LEU A 395 7.24 -12.36 25.24
C LEU A 395 6.97 -13.77 25.78
N GLY A 396 8.01 -14.54 26.11
CA GLY A 396 7.86 -15.93 26.54
C GLY A 396 7.14 -16.77 25.48
N ILE A 397 7.44 -16.54 24.20
CA ILE A 397 6.96 -17.38 23.10
C ILE A 397 8.00 -18.50 22.89
N PRO A 398 7.61 -19.78 23.05
CA PRO A 398 8.53 -20.89 22.88
C PRO A 398 9.17 -20.93 21.49
N SER A 399 10.42 -21.36 21.41
CA SER A 399 11.19 -21.42 20.17
C SER A 399 10.59 -22.36 19.12
N TYR A 400 9.90 -23.43 19.54
CA TYR A 400 9.19 -24.33 18.62
C TYR A 400 7.98 -23.66 17.94
N GLU A 401 7.44 -22.58 18.51
CA GLU A 401 6.36 -21.77 17.92
C GLU A 401 6.90 -20.66 17.02
N PHE A 402 8.23 -20.49 16.89
CA PHE A 402 8.83 -19.34 16.20
C PHE A 402 8.27 -19.10 14.79
N ASN A 403 8.14 -20.15 13.97
CA ASN A 403 7.62 -20.01 12.60
C ASN A 403 6.13 -19.64 12.61
N LEU A 404 5.32 -20.28 13.44
CA LEU A 404 3.88 -20.03 13.58
C LEU A 404 3.61 -18.62 14.14
N ALA A 405 4.39 -18.23 15.15
CA ALA A 405 4.33 -16.93 15.78
C ALA A 405 4.77 -15.83 14.82
N HIS A 406 5.84 -16.07 14.06
CA HIS A 406 6.28 -15.13 13.04
C HIS A 406 5.22 -14.91 11.98
N THR A 407 4.75 -15.96 11.31
CA THR A 407 3.76 -15.85 10.24
C THR A 407 2.46 -15.22 10.74
N GLY A 408 1.99 -15.61 11.92
CA GLY A 408 0.79 -15.07 12.53
C GLY A 408 0.89 -13.58 12.87
N ILE A 409 2.01 -13.12 13.43
CA ILE A 409 2.20 -11.71 13.80
C ILE A 409 2.53 -10.85 12.57
N SER A 410 3.41 -11.32 11.68
CA SER A 410 3.83 -10.57 10.50
C SER A 410 2.71 -10.38 9.49
N ASP A 411 1.74 -11.31 9.45
CA ASP A 411 0.60 -11.21 8.57
C ASP A 411 -0.45 -10.23 9.07
N ILE A 412 -0.45 -9.82 10.35
CA ILE A 412 -1.49 -8.96 10.93
C ILE A 412 -0.90 -7.58 11.21
N GLY A 413 -1.26 -6.60 10.38
CA GLY A 413 -0.60 -5.29 10.41
C GLY A 413 -0.71 -4.59 11.76
N PHE A 414 -1.89 -4.63 12.38
CA PHE A 414 -2.11 -3.98 13.68
C PHE A 414 -1.30 -4.66 14.80
N LEU A 415 -1.24 -6.00 14.80
CA LEU A 415 -0.53 -6.79 15.82
C LEU A 415 0.99 -6.66 15.65
N SER A 416 1.48 -6.63 14.41
CA SER A 416 2.88 -6.36 14.11
C SER A 416 3.32 -5.00 14.64
N ILE A 417 2.48 -3.96 14.50
CA ILE A 417 2.77 -2.62 15.06
C ILE A 417 2.69 -2.65 16.59
N LEU A 418 1.63 -3.22 17.17
CA LEU A 418 1.44 -3.28 18.62
C LEU A 418 2.59 -4.00 19.32
N THR A 419 3.02 -5.14 18.79
CA THR A 419 4.10 -5.94 19.39
C THR A 419 5.45 -5.24 19.29
N GLN A 420 5.75 -4.59 18.15
CA GLN A 420 7.04 -3.91 17.96
C GLN A 420 7.15 -2.59 18.71
N TYR A 421 6.08 -1.79 18.74
CA TYR A 421 6.12 -0.39 19.19
C TYR A 421 5.24 -0.11 20.42
N GLY A 422 4.51 -1.10 20.93
CA GLY A 422 3.61 -0.97 22.08
C GLY A 422 2.38 -0.13 21.78
N VAL A 423 1.55 0.08 22.80
CA VAL A 423 0.30 0.84 22.72
C VAL A 423 0.54 2.29 22.33
N ILE A 424 1.62 2.92 22.81
CA ILE A 424 1.95 4.31 22.45
C ILE A 424 2.29 4.39 20.96
N GLY A 425 3.15 3.49 20.48
CA GLY A 425 3.57 3.48 19.07
C GLY A 425 2.42 3.11 18.14
N PHE A 426 1.56 2.20 18.58
CA PHE A 426 0.32 1.84 17.90
C PHE A 426 -0.57 3.07 17.67
N PHE A 427 -0.92 3.80 18.72
CA PHE A 427 -1.77 4.98 18.58
C PHE A 427 -1.08 6.10 17.81
N ALA A 428 0.23 6.33 18.03
CA ALA A 428 1.00 7.31 17.27
C ALA A 428 0.98 6.99 15.77
N PHE A 429 1.20 5.73 15.39
CA PHE A 429 1.17 5.32 13.98
C PHE A 429 -0.21 5.49 13.36
N TYR A 430 -1.27 4.99 14.00
CA TYR A 430 -2.63 5.10 13.46
C TYR A 430 -3.11 6.55 13.40
N SER A 431 -2.65 7.41 14.33
CA SER A 431 -2.97 8.84 14.31
C SER A 431 -2.45 9.58 13.08
N ILE A 432 -1.41 9.07 12.40
CA ILE A 432 -0.96 9.60 11.09
C ILE A 432 -2.12 9.60 10.09
N PHE A 433 -2.81 8.48 9.96
CA PHE A 433 -3.93 8.33 9.02
C PHE A 433 -5.18 9.08 9.49
N ILE A 434 -5.45 9.09 10.81
CA ILE A 434 -6.61 9.80 11.38
C ILE A 434 -6.47 11.31 11.17
N VAL A 435 -5.30 11.87 11.47
CA VAL A 435 -5.04 13.30 11.28
C VAL A 435 -5.02 13.67 9.81
N LEU A 436 -4.50 12.81 8.93
CA LEU A 436 -4.58 12.99 7.48
C LEU A 436 -6.03 13.05 7.01
N PHE A 437 -6.84 12.04 7.39
CA PHE A 437 -8.28 11.99 7.08
C PHE A 437 -9.00 13.24 7.56
N HIS A 438 -8.82 13.59 8.84
CA HIS A 438 -9.46 14.74 9.46
C HIS A 438 -9.07 16.05 8.75
N THR A 439 -7.80 16.23 8.42
CA THR A 439 -7.32 17.43 7.71
C THR A 439 -7.94 17.51 6.31
N ILE A 440 -7.91 16.41 5.55
CA ILE A 440 -8.49 16.38 4.20
C ILE A 440 -9.99 16.68 4.28
N PHE A 441 -10.71 16.06 5.19
CA PHE A 441 -12.16 16.22 5.31
C PHE A 441 -12.59 17.61 5.79
N THR A 442 -11.95 18.15 6.83
CA THR A 442 -12.41 19.40 7.47
C THR A 442 -11.81 20.66 6.85
N LYS A 443 -10.56 20.59 6.34
CA LYS A 443 -9.83 21.77 5.86
C LYS A 443 -9.72 21.81 4.34
N LEU A 444 -9.50 20.68 3.67
CA LEU A 444 -9.23 20.66 2.23
C LEU A 444 -10.50 20.49 1.41
N LEU A 445 -11.33 19.50 1.73
CA LEU A 445 -12.54 19.18 0.97
C LEU A 445 -13.49 20.37 0.80
N PRO A 446 -13.71 21.26 1.80
CA PRO A 446 -14.55 22.45 1.63
C PRO A 446 -13.95 23.51 0.71
N GLU A 447 -12.62 23.54 0.55
CA GLU A 447 -11.92 24.52 -0.30
C GLU A 447 -11.95 24.10 -1.80
N ILE A 448 -12.28 22.84 -2.13
CA ILE A 448 -12.26 22.32 -3.51
C ILE A 448 -13.59 22.59 -4.22
N SER A 449 -13.53 23.42 -5.27
CA SER A 449 -14.67 23.75 -6.13
C SER A 449 -14.86 22.79 -7.30
N ASP A 450 -13.77 22.30 -7.91
CA ASP A 450 -13.83 21.43 -9.10
C ASP A 450 -14.45 20.06 -8.71
N PRO A 451 -15.56 19.64 -9.35
CA PRO A 451 -16.23 18.37 -9.03
C PRO A 451 -15.36 17.12 -9.21
N LEU A 452 -14.43 17.13 -10.17
CA LEU A 452 -13.50 16.01 -10.36
C LEU A 452 -12.53 15.90 -9.20
N TYR A 453 -11.91 17.01 -8.79
CA TYR A 453 -10.98 17.02 -7.64
C TYR A 453 -11.71 16.70 -6.33
N LYS A 454 -12.93 17.20 -6.17
CA LYS A 454 -13.78 16.88 -5.03
C LYS A 454 -14.09 15.38 -4.98
N GLY A 455 -14.48 14.78 -6.11
CA GLY A 455 -14.75 13.34 -6.20
C GLY A 455 -13.53 12.46 -5.95
N ILE A 456 -12.36 12.84 -6.48
CA ILE A 456 -11.09 12.16 -6.18
C ILE A 456 -10.77 12.25 -4.69
N THR A 457 -10.97 13.42 -4.07
CA THR A 457 -10.72 13.66 -2.64
C THR A 457 -11.64 12.82 -1.75
N VAL A 458 -12.94 12.78 -2.07
CA VAL A 458 -13.91 11.93 -1.38
C VAL A 458 -13.56 10.45 -1.54
N GLY A 459 -13.16 10.04 -2.76
CA GLY A 459 -12.69 8.69 -3.01
C GLY A 459 -11.46 8.30 -2.19
N LEU A 460 -10.49 9.22 -2.04
CA LEU A 460 -9.33 9.01 -1.16
C LEU A 460 -9.75 8.90 0.31
N LEU A 461 -10.67 9.75 0.80
CA LEU A 461 -11.20 9.66 2.16
C LEU A 461 -11.85 8.30 2.43
N GLY A 462 -12.69 7.82 1.51
CA GLY A 462 -13.24 6.47 1.57
C GLY A 462 -12.15 5.40 1.60
N TYR A 463 -11.13 5.55 0.76
CA TYR A 463 -10.03 4.59 0.71
C TYR A 463 -9.12 4.61 1.96
N ILE A 464 -8.93 5.75 2.65
CA ILE A 464 -8.21 5.79 3.93
C ILE A 464 -8.90 4.88 4.95
N ALA A 465 -10.22 4.96 5.06
CA ALA A 465 -10.99 4.09 5.94
C ALA A 465 -10.92 2.62 5.51
N ALA A 466 -11.01 2.36 4.20
CA ALA A 466 -10.82 1.03 3.63
C ALA A 466 -9.46 0.43 4.01
N LEU A 467 -8.39 1.21 3.86
CA LEU A 467 -7.02 0.81 4.18
C LEU A 467 -6.87 0.49 5.67
N LEU A 468 -7.39 1.34 6.55
CA LEU A 468 -7.37 1.13 8.01
C LEU A 468 -8.07 -0.16 8.43
N ILE A 469 -9.28 -0.41 7.90
CA ILE A 469 -10.03 -1.65 8.18
C ILE A 469 -9.33 -2.87 7.60
N SER A 470 -8.79 -2.77 6.38
CA SER A 470 -8.08 -3.90 5.78
C SER A 470 -6.86 -4.31 6.62
N ASN A 471 -6.18 -3.35 7.26
CA ASN A 471 -4.98 -3.63 8.06
C ASN A 471 -5.23 -4.47 9.33
N ILE A 472 -6.50 -4.64 9.73
CA ILE A 472 -6.88 -5.57 10.80
C ILE A 472 -6.63 -7.02 10.36
N GLY A 473 -6.85 -7.31 9.07
CA GLY A 473 -6.77 -8.67 8.51
C GLY A 473 -5.46 -8.99 7.80
N TYR A 474 -4.65 -8.00 7.41
CA TYR A 474 -3.36 -8.20 6.75
C TYR A 474 -2.40 -7.02 6.97
N SER A 475 -1.08 -7.21 6.83
CA SER A 475 -0.06 -6.13 6.96
C SER A 475 0.01 -5.18 5.75
N ASN A 476 -1.11 -4.53 5.44
CA ASN A 476 -1.29 -3.74 4.22
C ASN A 476 -0.39 -2.50 4.13
N PHE A 477 -0.01 -1.89 5.25
CA PHE A 477 0.90 -0.72 5.26
C PHE A 477 2.32 -1.04 4.79
N THR A 478 2.69 -2.32 4.73
CA THR A 478 4.02 -2.73 4.26
C THR A 478 4.04 -3.01 2.75
N ILE A 479 2.86 -3.11 2.12
CA ILE A 479 2.72 -3.43 0.70
C ILE A 479 3.13 -2.22 -0.13
N ARG A 480 4.18 -2.40 -0.94
CA ARG A 480 4.82 -1.34 -1.73
C ARG A 480 3.92 -0.74 -2.78
N GLN A 481 3.25 -1.61 -3.52
CA GLN A 481 2.36 -1.23 -4.61
C GLN A 481 1.26 -0.31 -4.10
N ILE A 482 0.60 -0.72 -3.02
CA ILE A 482 -0.52 0.05 -2.42
C ILE A 482 -0.03 1.34 -1.77
N SER A 483 1.05 1.26 -1.00
CA SER A 483 1.61 2.42 -0.30
C SER A 483 2.02 3.51 -1.28
N TYR A 484 2.63 3.15 -2.41
CA TYR A 484 3.00 4.12 -3.44
C TYR A 484 1.80 4.97 -3.90
N TYR A 485 0.73 4.33 -4.41
CA TYR A 485 -0.43 5.05 -4.93
C TYR A 485 -1.14 5.86 -3.85
N PHE A 486 -1.27 5.28 -2.66
CA PHE A 486 -1.89 5.96 -1.53
C PHE A 486 -1.16 7.25 -1.16
N TRP A 487 0.15 7.16 -0.90
CA TRP A 487 0.93 8.30 -0.45
C TRP A 487 1.12 9.35 -1.54
N ALA A 488 1.30 8.93 -2.79
CA ALA A 488 1.38 9.86 -3.92
C ALA A 488 0.07 10.65 -4.09
N LEU A 489 -1.07 9.97 -4.08
CA LEU A 489 -2.38 10.62 -4.20
C LEU A 489 -2.68 11.54 -3.01
N ALA A 490 -2.40 11.08 -1.79
CA ALA A 490 -2.59 11.89 -0.59
C ALA A 490 -1.72 13.17 -0.60
N ALA A 491 -0.48 13.07 -1.07
CA ALA A 491 0.43 14.20 -1.13
C ALA A 491 -0.02 15.26 -2.15
N ILE A 492 -0.44 14.81 -3.32
CA ILE A 492 -0.97 15.71 -4.36
C ILE A 492 -2.25 16.38 -3.85
N ILE A 493 -3.19 15.66 -3.24
CA ILE A 493 -4.41 16.26 -2.67
C ILE A 493 -4.09 17.25 -1.56
N CYS A 494 -3.18 16.92 -0.65
CA CYS A 494 -2.77 17.84 0.42
C CYS A 494 -2.10 19.11 -0.10
N SER A 495 -1.55 19.05 -1.31
CA SER A 495 -0.91 20.20 -1.95
C SER A 495 -1.92 21.10 -2.68
N ILE A 496 -3.17 20.66 -2.92
CA ILE A 496 -4.21 21.41 -3.68
C ILE A 496 -4.53 22.75 -3.01
N ARG A 497 -4.42 22.82 -1.68
CA ARG A 497 -4.63 24.08 -0.95
C ARG A 497 -3.70 25.21 -1.38
N ARG A 498 -2.45 24.89 -1.75
CA ARG A 498 -1.50 25.90 -2.23
C ARG A 498 -1.99 26.54 -3.53
N PHE A 499 -2.67 25.76 -4.36
CA PHE A 499 -3.28 26.24 -5.59
C PHE A 499 -4.44 27.21 -5.31
N TYR A 500 -5.45 26.80 -4.54
CA TYR A 500 -6.63 27.64 -4.29
C TYR A 500 -6.33 28.90 -3.46
N ARG A 501 -5.27 28.89 -2.65
CA ARG A 501 -4.80 30.12 -1.97
C ARG A 501 -4.14 31.08 -2.95
N HIS A 502 -3.40 30.59 -3.95
CA HIS A 502 -2.71 31.44 -4.92
C HIS A 502 -3.70 32.16 -5.84
N GLU A 503 -4.73 31.46 -6.34
CA GLU A 503 -5.80 32.06 -7.14
C GLU A 503 -6.54 33.18 -6.39
N ARG A 504 -6.78 33.02 -5.09
CA ARG A 504 -7.43 34.04 -4.24
C ARG A 504 -6.56 35.26 -3.96
N THR A 505 -5.24 35.14 -4.08
CA THR A 505 -4.32 36.28 -3.93
C THR A 505 -4.03 37.01 -5.23
N GLU A 506 -4.31 36.38 -6.38
CA GLU A 506 -4.11 36.94 -7.72
C GLU A 506 -5.41 37.45 -8.37
N THR A 507 -6.55 37.29 -7.71
CA THR A 507 -7.81 37.95 -8.07
C THR A 507 -7.97 39.22 -7.22
N PRO A 508 -7.85 40.44 -7.80
CA PRO A 508 -8.07 41.70 -7.08
C PRO A 508 -9.51 41.87 -6.60
#